data_AF-A0A8J2QSM8-F1
#
_entry.id   AF-A0A8J2QSM8-F1
#
_cell.length_a   1.000
_cell.length_b   1.000
_cell.length_c   1.000
_cell.angle_alpha   90.00
_cell.angle_beta   90.00
_cell.angle_gamma   90.00
#
_symmetry.space_group_name_H-M   'P 1'
#
loop_
_entity.id
_entity.type
_entity.pdbx_description
1 polymer ?
#
loop_
_entity_poly.entity_id
_entity_poly.type
_entity_poly.pdbx_seq_one_letter_code
_entity_poly.pdbx_strand_id
1 'polypeptide(L)'
;MPKSKRGIVWEDREVLFDLPFSYLKLRSGEKVFDRIEPIEDTKGNSGMKGRLVVTNLRIIWHSLSSPRINLTVGLNCFISTSTKVVNSGLRGTTQALYILAGYNTNKYEFVFTNLAPNCVRHYTSVSGVHKAYASSRMYRDLKLRGAIIHNKQLKVLPLEKICLTENGVWNLSSESGNLGTMVISNVRVVWYADINESFNVSMPYITIESITVRDSKFGDALVIATRASCGGYVLGFRAERERLQPLLTELQTLHNAYTDAPVFGVEMCWESEISKPLHDDISELEEIGEPRGEMGPSLYLASQQSQHKNDEEIQPVYSQYLGLAIEPLKEGFTLQSLFEVQTAS
;
A
#
# COMPACT_ATOMS: atom_id res chain seq x y z
N MET A 1 4.87 -3.06 -16.00
CA MET A 1 3.45 -2.90 -16.38
C MET A 1 3.20 -1.44 -16.75
N PRO A 2 2.33 -1.11 -17.71
CA PRO A 2 2.03 0.29 -18.01
C PRO A 2 1.32 0.91 -16.80
N LYS A 3 2.08 1.70 -16.01
CA LYS A 3 1.60 2.47 -14.84
C LYS A 3 0.51 3.49 -15.19
N SER A 4 0.19 3.63 -16.47
CA SER A 4 -0.78 4.56 -17.05
C SER A 4 -2.21 4.03 -17.13
N LYS A 5 -2.50 2.78 -16.74
CA LYS A 5 -3.89 2.28 -16.75
C LYS A 5 -4.72 3.00 -15.66
N ARG A 6 -5.79 3.69 -16.09
CA ARG A 6 -6.74 4.41 -15.24
C ARG A 6 -7.22 3.52 -14.08
N GLY A 7 -7.19 4.06 -12.87
CA GLY A 7 -7.66 3.39 -11.65
C GLY A 7 -6.68 2.42 -10.98
N ILE A 8 -5.55 2.04 -11.62
CA ILE A 8 -4.50 1.27 -10.93
C ILE A 8 -3.72 2.22 -10.02
N VAL A 9 -3.64 1.90 -8.73
CA VAL A 9 -2.83 2.60 -7.72
C VAL A 9 -1.59 1.75 -7.47
N TRP A 10 -0.42 2.29 -7.80
CA TRP A 10 0.87 1.64 -7.57
C TRP A 10 1.65 2.32 -6.44
N GLU A 11 1.33 3.59 -6.18
CA GLU A 11 2.06 4.49 -5.29
C GLU A 11 2.19 3.92 -3.87
N ASP A 12 1.18 3.21 -3.38
CA ASP A 12 1.20 2.57 -2.05
C ASP A 12 1.80 1.17 -2.01
N ARG A 13 2.08 0.56 -3.16
CA ARG A 13 2.44 -0.87 -3.31
C ARG A 13 3.83 -1.12 -3.87
N GLU A 14 4.55 -0.08 -4.29
CA GLU A 14 5.89 -0.22 -4.87
C GLU A 14 6.94 0.57 -4.09
N VAL A 15 8.18 0.11 -4.26
CA VAL A 15 9.41 0.80 -3.82
C VAL A 15 10.22 1.08 -5.07
N LEU A 16 10.49 2.36 -5.35
CA LEU A 16 11.14 2.80 -6.58
C LEU A 16 12.13 3.92 -6.31
N PHE A 17 13.09 4.06 -7.22
CA PHE A 17 14.20 5.00 -7.15
C PHE A 17 14.30 5.77 -8.47
N ASP A 18 14.82 6.98 -8.38
CA ASP A 18 15.16 7.88 -9.49
C ASP A 18 14.05 7.98 -10.54
N LEU A 19 12.84 8.19 -10.03
CA LEU A 19 11.67 8.32 -10.88
C LEU A 19 11.70 9.65 -11.66
N PRO A 20 11.20 9.65 -12.90
CA PRO A 20 10.89 10.89 -13.59
C PRO A 20 9.93 11.75 -12.76
N PHE A 21 10.08 13.06 -12.88
CA PHE A 21 9.35 14.03 -12.06
C PHE A 21 7.82 13.88 -12.14
N SER A 22 7.31 13.48 -13.31
CA SER A 22 5.89 13.21 -13.53
C SER A 22 5.31 12.17 -12.56
N TYR A 23 6.11 11.23 -12.04
CA TYR A 23 5.69 10.22 -11.08
C TYR A 23 5.78 10.66 -9.61
N LEU A 24 6.46 11.78 -9.33
CA LEU A 24 6.51 12.39 -8.00
C LEU A 24 5.29 13.29 -7.74
N LYS A 25 4.60 13.72 -8.80
CA LYS A 25 3.34 14.46 -8.68
C LYS A 25 2.32 13.63 -7.91
N LEU A 26 1.54 14.33 -7.08
CA LEU A 26 0.50 13.70 -6.30
C LEU A 26 -0.59 13.20 -7.25
N ARG A 27 -0.98 11.95 -7.04
CA ARG A 27 -2.12 11.36 -7.72
C ARG A 27 -3.43 11.98 -7.19
N SER A 28 -4.51 11.93 -7.99
CA SER A 28 -5.85 12.24 -7.46
C SER A 28 -6.19 11.42 -6.20
N GLY A 29 -6.62 12.10 -5.15
CA GLY A 29 -6.88 11.53 -3.82
C GLY A 29 -5.64 11.37 -2.94
N GLU A 30 -4.43 11.54 -3.49
CA GLU A 30 -3.19 11.60 -2.72
C GLU A 30 -3.05 12.98 -2.05
N LYS A 31 -2.76 13.01 -0.75
CA LYS A 31 -2.64 14.24 0.04
C LYS A 31 -1.37 14.22 0.89
N VAL A 32 -0.73 15.37 1.00
CA VAL A 32 0.46 15.56 1.86
C VAL A 32 0.00 15.78 3.30
N PHE A 33 0.60 15.02 4.21
CA PHE A 33 0.44 15.19 5.66
C PHE A 33 1.58 15.98 6.29
N ASP A 34 2.80 15.80 5.77
CA ASP A 34 3.98 16.46 6.34
C ASP A 34 5.08 16.64 5.29
N ARG A 35 5.95 17.63 5.52
CA ARG A 35 7.15 17.90 4.74
C ARG A 35 8.31 18.13 5.71
N ILE A 36 9.29 17.24 5.64
CA ILE A 36 10.41 17.22 6.57
C ILE A 36 11.66 17.62 5.81
N GLU A 37 12.23 18.75 6.21
CA GLU A 37 13.44 19.32 5.63
C GLU A 37 14.22 20.08 6.72
N PRO A 38 15.57 20.02 6.72
CA PRO A 38 16.44 19.20 5.88
C PRO A 38 16.56 17.75 6.39
N ILE A 39 16.44 16.78 5.49
CA ILE A 39 16.58 15.35 5.82
C ILE A 39 17.48 14.63 4.81
N GLU A 40 18.44 13.88 5.34
CA GLU A 40 19.43 13.11 4.57
C GLU A 40 18.97 11.66 4.43
N ASP A 41 19.04 11.09 3.23
CA ASP A 41 19.04 9.63 3.05
C ASP A 41 20.45 9.10 3.30
N THR A 42 20.72 8.69 4.54
CA THR A 42 22.06 8.32 4.99
C THR A 42 22.55 7.00 4.37
N LYS A 43 21.64 6.10 4.00
CA LYS A 43 22.04 4.79 3.47
C LYS A 43 22.24 4.83 1.96
N GLY A 44 21.41 5.53 1.21
CA GLY A 44 21.53 5.60 -0.24
C GLY A 44 22.37 6.77 -0.75
N ASN A 45 22.24 7.92 -0.09
CA ASN A 45 22.65 9.21 -0.63
C ASN A 45 23.35 10.05 0.45
N SER A 46 24.31 9.46 1.16
CA SER A 46 24.98 10.12 2.27
C SER A 46 25.67 11.42 1.82
N GLY A 47 25.56 12.46 2.64
CA GLY A 47 26.08 13.79 2.36
C GLY A 47 25.12 14.69 1.55
N MET A 48 24.03 14.14 0.99
CA MET A 48 23.03 14.93 0.26
C MET A 48 21.87 15.36 1.15
N LYS A 49 21.59 16.67 1.15
CA LYS A 49 20.39 17.22 1.78
C LYS A 49 19.19 17.00 0.87
N GLY A 50 18.13 16.44 1.42
CA GLY A 50 16.87 16.24 0.74
C GLY A 50 15.68 16.75 1.54
N ARG A 51 14.50 16.50 0.96
CA ARG A 51 13.18 16.73 1.54
C ARG A 51 12.43 15.40 1.55
N LEU A 52 11.84 15.06 2.68
CA LEU A 52 10.94 13.90 2.83
C LEU A 52 9.50 14.41 2.86
N VAL A 53 8.73 14.05 1.85
CA VAL A 53 7.30 14.34 1.74
C VAL A 53 6.53 13.11 2.19
N VAL A 54 5.70 13.28 3.23
CA VAL A 54 4.87 12.21 3.78
C VAL A 54 3.46 12.39 3.26
N THR A 55 2.99 11.45 2.45
CA THR A 55 1.63 11.47 1.89
C THR A 55 0.75 10.42 2.55
N ASN A 56 -0.52 10.35 2.16
CA ASN A 56 -1.43 9.30 2.57
C ASN A 56 -1.21 7.93 1.89
N LEU A 57 -0.35 7.82 0.88
CA LEU A 57 -0.09 6.56 0.16
C LEU A 57 1.36 6.09 0.23
N ARG A 58 2.31 7.03 0.27
CA ARG A 58 3.75 6.78 0.19
C ARG A 58 4.54 7.86 0.91
N ILE A 59 5.79 7.56 1.19
CA ILE A 59 6.80 8.60 1.42
C ILE A 59 7.58 8.84 0.13
N ILE A 60 7.92 10.10 -0.13
CA ILE A 60 8.78 10.51 -1.24
C ILE A 60 9.96 11.24 -0.63
N TRP A 61 11.17 10.79 -0.91
CA TRP A 61 12.37 11.58 -0.62
C TRP A 61 12.99 12.02 -1.94
N HIS A 62 13.41 13.27 -2.02
CA HIS A 62 14.19 13.76 -3.14
C HIS A 62 15.29 14.69 -2.65
N SER A 63 16.41 14.70 -3.38
CA SER A 63 17.50 15.65 -3.12
C SER A 63 17.04 17.08 -3.42
N LEU A 64 17.51 18.04 -2.61
CA LEU A 64 17.28 19.47 -2.82
C LEU A 64 18.20 20.05 -3.89
N SER A 65 19.37 19.44 -4.11
CA SER A 65 20.34 19.88 -5.13
C SER A 65 20.08 19.25 -6.49
N SER A 66 19.59 18.01 -6.54
CA SER A 66 19.31 17.27 -7.77
C SER A 66 18.03 16.42 -7.62
N PRO A 67 16.83 16.96 -7.91
CA PRO A 67 15.55 16.24 -7.72
C PRO A 67 15.41 14.92 -8.50
N ARG A 68 16.29 14.69 -9.49
CA ARG A 68 16.39 13.41 -10.20
C ARG A 68 16.80 12.26 -9.28
N ILE A 69 17.58 12.57 -8.25
CA ILE A 69 17.92 11.62 -7.20
C ILE A 69 16.75 11.62 -6.22
N ASN A 70 15.93 10.59 -6.32
CA ASN A 70 14.73 10.48 -5.51
C ASN A 70 14.40 9.01 -5.22
N LEU A 71 13.52 8.80 -4.26
CA LEU A 71 12.95 7.50 -3.97
C LEU A 71 11.51 7.67 -3.50
N THR A 72 10.72 6.65 -3.74
CA THR A 72 9.35 6.53 -3.23
C THR A 72 9.19 5.17 -2.58
N VAL A 73 8.56 5.16 -1.40
CA VAL A 73 8.26 3.93 -0.66
C VAL A 73 6.78 3.94 -0.32
N GLY A 74 6.03 3.03 -0.95
CA GLY A 74 4.61 2.83 -0.67
C GLY A 74 4.36 2.36 0.76
N LEU A 75 3.31 2.88 1.39
CA LEU A 75 2.98 2.54 2.79
C LEU A 75 2.56 1.08 2.98
N ASN A 76 2.06 0.40 1.93
CA ASN A 76 1.77 -1.04 2.01
C ASN A 76 3.04 -1.89 1.97
N CYS A 77 4.17 -1.33 1.54
CA CYS A 77 5.46 -1.99 1.56
C CYS A 77 6.12 -1.94 2.94
N PHE A 78 5.65 -1.08 3.86
CA PHE A 78 6.28 -0.93 5.17
C PHE A 78 6.12 -2.21 6.00
N ILE A 79 7.24 -2.73 6.50
CA ILE A 79 7.29 -3.85 7.45
C ILE A 79 7.43 -3.29 8.86
N SER A 80 8.36 -2.35 9.07
CA SER A 80 8.57 -1.73 10.36
C SER A 80 9.12 -0.31 10.23
N THR A 81 8.85 0.49 11.26
CA THR A 81 9.35 1.87 11.39
C THR A 81 9.91 2.02 12.80
N SER A 82 11.14 2.52 12.92
CA SER A 82 11.76 2.77 14.23
C SER A 82 12.61 4.03 14.20
N THR A 83 12.69 4.72 15.33
CA THR A 83 13.55 5.90 15.48
C THR A 83 14.71 5.52 16.39
N LYS A 84 15.94 5.77 15.95
CA LYS A 84 17.15 5.53 16.74
C LYS A 84 17.98 6.80 16.82
N VAL A 85 18.71 6.95 17.92
CA VAL A 85 19.73 7.99 18.04
C VAL A 85 20.99 7.47 17.34
N VAL A 86 21.51 8.24 16.39
CA VAL A 86 22.69 7.94 15.57
C VAL A 86 23.69 9.08 15.63
N ASN A 87 24.96 8.80 15.39
CA ASN A 87 25.99 9.83 15.29
C ASN A 87 26.24 10.13 13.80
N SER A 88 25.80 11.30 13.32
CA SER A 88 26.00 11.72 11.93
C SER A 88 27.34 12.43 11.77
N GLY A 89 28.10 12.08 10.73
CA GLY A 89 29.37 12.75 10.41
C GLY A 89 29.24 14.25 10.15
N LEU A 90 28.05 14.71 9.72
CA LEU A 90 27.77 16.14 9.47
C LEU A 90 27.34 16.91 10.72
N ARG A 91 26.86 16.24 11.78
CA ARG A 91 26.15 16.92 12.87
C ARG A 91 26.31 16.36 14.28
N GLY A 92 27.08 15.30 14.47
CA GLY A 92 27.17 14.62 15.76
C GLY A 92 25.91 13.80 16.06
N THR A 93 25.60 13.60 17.34
CA THR A 93 24.46 12.80 17.81
C THR A 93 23.11 13.42 17.39
N THR A 94 22.34 12.73 16.57
CA THR A 94 21.02 13.11 16.06
C THR A 94 20.08 11.90 16.05
N GLN A 95 18.81 12.08 15.71
CA GLN A 95 17.87 10.98 15.52
C GLN A 95 17.74 10.62 14.03
N ALA A 96 17.67 9.33 13.72
CA ALA A 96 17.37 8.81 12.39
C ALA A 96 16.16 7.89 12.42
N LEU A 97 15.37 7.99 11.35
CA LEU A 97 14.24 7.14 11.05
C LEU A 97 14.69 5.96 10.22
N TYR A 98 14.46 4.76 10.74
CA TYR A 98 14.67 3.50 10.06
C TYR A 98 13.34 2.98 9.55
N ILE A 99 13.26 2.73 8.25
CA ILE A 99 12.11 2.10 7.60
C ILE A 99 12.57 0.81 6.95
N LEU A 100 12.05 -0.32 7.42
CA LEU A 100 12.17 -1.59 6.72
C LEU A 100 10.95 -1.75 5.82
N ALA A 101 11.17 -1.95 4.52
CA ALA A 101 10.12 -2.17 3.55
C ALA A 101 10.37 -3.43 2.72
N GLY A 102 9.31 -4.16 2.41
CA GLY A 102 9.33 -5.30 1.51
C GLY A 102 8.68 -4.95 0.18
N TYR A 103 9.34 -5.27 -0.92
CA TYR A 103 8.74 -5.16 -2.25
C TYR A 103 9.24 -6.29 -3.15
N ASN A 104 8.29 -7.03 -3.74
CA ASN A 104 8.52 -8.33 -4.36
C ASN A 104 9.22 -9.27 -3.37
N THR A 105 10.30 -9.92 -3.78
CA THR A 105 11.14 -10.79 -2.94
C THR A 105 12.18 -10.01 -2.12
N ASN A 106 12.32 -8.70 -2.36
CA ASN A 106 13.39 -7.90 -1.79
C ASN A 106 12.95 -7.17 -0.51
N LYS A 107 13.87 -7.09 0.46
CA LYS A 107 13.75 -6.22 1.63
C LYS A 107 14.70 -5.04 1.49
N TYR A 108 14.20 -3.87 1.81
CA TYR A 108 14.90 -2.60 1.76
C TYR A 108 14.91 -2.00 3.15
N GLU A 109 16.05 -1.46 3.56
CA GLU A 109 16.14 -0.67 4.78
C GLU A 109 16.56 0.74 4.38
N PHE A 110 15.75 1.72 4.75
CA PHE A 110 15.98 3.14 4.53
C PHE A 110 16.35 3.80 5.85
N VAL A 111 17.33 4.71 5.82
CA VAL A 111 17.77 5.45 7.00
C VAL A 111 17.72 6.94 6.67
N PHE A 112 16.75 7.63 7.25
CA PHE A 112 16.59 9.07 7.08
C PHE A 112 17.06 9.82 8.32
N THR A 113 18.07 10.68 8.17
CA THR A 113 18.66 11.45 9.26
C THR A 113 18.21 12.90 9.17
N ASN A 114 17.57 13.39 10.24
CA ASN A 114 17.17 14.79 10.34
C ASN A 114 18.41 15.64 10.66
N LEU A 115 18.66 16.61 9.79
CA LEU A 115 19.77 17.53 9.93
C LEU A 115 19.38 18.79 10.73
N ALA A 116 18.09 19.02 11.02
CA ALA A 116 17.64 20.13 11.86
C ALA A 116 17.91 19.87 13.38
N PRO A 117 18.31 20.88 14.17
CA PRO A 117 18.41 20.77 15.62
C PRO A 117 17.05 20.44 16.27
N ASN A 118 17.05 19.54 17.25
CA ASN A 118 15.98 19.37 18.24
C ASN A 118 14.56 19.06 17.70
N CYS A 119 14.40 18.60 16.45
CA CYS A 119 13.08 18.29 15.92
C CYS A 119 12.75 16.79 15.91
N VAL A 120 12.09 16.34 16.97
CA VAL A 120 11.63 14.95 17.17
C VAL A 120 10.25 14.70 16.54
N ARG A 121 9.43 15.75 16.36
CA ARG A 121 8.03 15.60 15.87
C ARG A 121 7.95 15.01 14.46
N HIS A 122 8.95 15.24 13.62
CA HIS A 122 8.93 14.83 12.22
C HIS A 122 8.81 13.31 12.01
N TYR A 123 9.35 12.47 12.89
CA TYR A 123 9.23 11.02 12.74
C TYR A 123 7.91 10.46 13.25
N THR A 124 7.22 11.23 14.10
CA THR A 124 5.89 10.87 14.59
C THR A 124 4.85 10.95 13.48
N SER A 125 5.02 11.84 12.48
CA SER A 125 4.12 11.92 11.32
C SER A 125 4.22 10.68 10.45
N VAL A 126 5.42 10.23 10.08
CA VAL A 126 5.59 8.99 9.31
C VAL A 126 4.96 7.79 10.01
N SER A 127 5.22 7.65 11.32
CA SER A 127 4.65 6.55 12.12
C SER A 127 3.13 6.66 12.24
N GLY A 128 2.60 7.87 12.43
CA GLY A 128 1.17 8.15 12.51
C GLY A 128 0.44 7.87 11.21
N VAL A 129 0.99 8.32 10.07
CA VAL A 129 0.49 8.01 8.72
C VAL A 129 0.49 6.51 8.48
N HIS A 130 1.58 5.81 8.78
CA HIS A 130 1.67 4.36 8.59
C HIS A 130 0.59 3.63 9.40
N LYS A 131 0.37 4.02 10.67
CA LYS A 131 -0.70 3.46 11.50
C LYS A 131 -2.09 3.75 10.92
N ALA A 132 -2.36 4.98 10.49
CA ALA A 132 -3.62 5.38 9.88
C ALA A 132 -3.88 4.63 8.54
N TYR A 133 -2.83 4.42 7.75
CA TYR A 133 -2.88 3.62 6.53
C TYR A 133 -3.24 2.17 6.85
N ALA A 134 -2.58 1.56 7.83
CA ALA A 134 -2.84 0.18 8.24
C ALA A 134 -4.25 -0.03 8.80
N SER A 135 -4.78 0.91 9.60
CA SER A 135 -6.13 0.81 10.19
C SER A 135 -7.27 1.07 9.20
N SER A 136 -6.98 1.65 8.03
CA SER A 136 -7.97 2.01 7.00
C SER A 136 -7.99 1.05 5.80
N ARG A 137 -7.42 -0.16 5.94
CA ARG A 137 -7.34 -1.15 4.84
C ARG A 137 -8.69 -1.50 4.20
N MET A 138 -9.80 -1.40 4.93
CA MET A 138 -11.15 -1.67 4.39
C MET A 138 -11.58 -0.75 3.23
N TYR A 139 -10.90 0.38 3.03
CA TYR A 139 -11.10 1.25 1.87
C TYR A 139 -10.38 0.77 0.61
N ARG A 140 -9.43 -0.18 0.73
CA ARG A 140 -8.46 -0.49 -0.34
C ARG A 140 -8.24 -1.98 -0.58
N ASP A 141 -8.54 -2.82 0.40
CA ASP A 141 -8.36 -4.27 0.33
C ASP A 141 -9.71 -4.97 0.20
N LEU A 142 -9.81 -5.88 -0.78
CA LEU A 142 -10.91 -6.83 -0.88
C LEU A 142 -10.95 -7.69 0.38
N LYS A 143 -12.13 -7.88 0.98
CA LYS A 143 -12.32 -8.78 2.12
C LYS A 143 -13.45 -9.77 1.86
N LEU A 144 -13.13 -11.04 2.08
CA LEU A 144 -14.08 -12.15 2.10
C LEU A 144 -14.33 -12.54 3.56
N ARG A 145 -15.59 -12.81 3.92
CA ARG A 145 -16.00 -13.27 5.25
C ARG A 145 -15.49 -12.37 6.38
N GLY A 146 -15.60 -11.06 6.19
CA GLY A 146 -15.17 -10.06 7.18
C GLY A 146 -16.22 -9.83 8.26
N ALA A 147 -15.81 -9.41 9.45
CA ALA A 147 -16.72 -8.92 10.49
C ALA A 147 -17.19 -7.49 10.18
N ILE A 148 -18.00 -7.35 9.13
CA ILE A 148 -18.46 -6.06 8.60
C ILE A 148 -19.95 -5.79 8.84
N ILE A 149 -20.71 -6.82 9.21
CA ILE A 149 -22.15 -6.70 9.50
C ILE A 149 -22.36 -6.82 11.01
N HIS A 150 -23.25 -5.99 11.53
CA HIS A 150 -23.71 -6.05 12.91
C HIS A 150 -25.21 -5.78 12.95
N ASN A 151 -25.99 -6.70 13.53
CA ASN A 151 -27.45 -6.61 13.61
C ASN A 151 -28.11 -6.31 12.25
N LYS A 152 -27.76 -7.10 11.21
CA LYS A 152 -28.24 -6.91 9.82
C LYS A 152 -27.95 -5.54 9.20
N GLN A 153 -26.99 -4.79 9.75
CA GLN A 153 -26.57 -3.51 9.20
C GLN A 153 -25.07 -3.49 8.93
N LEU A 154 -24.68 -2.81 7.85
CA LEU A 154 -23.27 -2.60 7.52
C LEU A 154 -22.61 -1.68 8.56
N LYS A 155 -21.48 -2.10 9.11
CA LYS A 155 -20.59 -1.23 9.87
C LYS A 155 -19.89 -0.26 8.91
N VAL A 156 -20.44 0.94 8.84
CA VAL A 156 -19.99 2.04 7.97
C VAL A 156 -18.60 2.53 8.38
N LEU A 157 -17.71 2.73 7.41
CA LEU A 157 -16.39 3.31 7.62
C LEU A 157 -16.49 4.84 7.84
N PRO A 158 -15.49 5.51 8.46
CA PRO A 158 -15.59 6.93 8.82
C PRO A 158 -15.98 7.93 7.71
N LEU A 159 -15.55 7.69 6.47
CA LEU A 159 -15.80 8.51 5.28
C LEU A 159 -16.76 7.83 4.29
N GLU A 160 -17.35 6.70 4.69
CA GLU A 160 -18.28 5.94 3.88
C GLU A 160 -19.69 6.50 4.01
N LYS A 161 -20.35 6.68 2.86
CA LYS A 161 -21.74 7.10 2.73
C LYS A 161 -22.46 6.06 1.89
N ILE A 162 -23.50 5.47 2.46
CA ILE A 162 -24.35 4.51 1.75
C ILE A 162 -25.17 5.27 0.71
N CYS A 163 -25.13 4.80 -0.53
CA CYS A 163 -25.86 5.37 -1.66
C CYS A 163 -27.14 4.57 -1.95
N LEU A 164 -27.02 3.24 -1.99
CA LEU A 164 -28.13 2.32 -2.27
C LEU A 164 -27.99 1.05 -1.42
N THR A 165 -29.13 0.48 -1.03
CA THR A 165 -29.23 -0.87 -0.49
C THR A 165 -30.25 -1.65 -1.32
N GLU A 166 -29.81 -2.72 -1.98
CA GLU A 166 -30.63 -3.60 -2.80
C GLU A 166 -30.78 -4.95 -2.10
N ASN A 167 -32.01 -5.30 -1.75
CA ASN A 167 -32.31 -6.59 -1.13
C ASN A 167 -32.56 -7.66 -2.21
N GLY A 168 -32.54 -8.93 -1.81
CA GLY A 168 -32.92 -10.01 -2.72
C GLY A 168 -31.87 -10.32 -3.80
N VAL A 169 -30.63 -9.90 -3.60
CA VAL A 169 -29.53 -10.13 -4.53
C VAL A 169 -28.89 -11.47 -4.22
N TRP A 170 -29.01 -12.40 -5.18
CA TRP A 170 -28.44 -13.73 -5.09
C TRP A 170 -26.96 -13.72 -5.47
N ASN A 171 -26.11 -14.30 -4.64
CA ASN A 171 -24.74 -14.63 -5.02
C ASN A 171 -24.68 -15.97 -5.75
N LEU A 172 -23.99 -16.00 -6.89
CA LEU A 172 -23.89 -17.16 -7.78
C LEU A 172 -22.57 -17.95 -7.63
N SER A 173 -21.79 -17.71 -6.57
CA SER A 173 -20.51 -18.41 -6.36
C SER A 173 -20.66 -19.83 -5.81
N SER A 174 -21.86 -20.21 -5.35
CA SER A 174 -22.19 -21.54 -4.84
C SER A 174 -23.26 -22.22 -5.70
N GLU A 175 -23.27 -23.56 -5.73
CA GLU A 175 -24.20 -24.35 -6.56
C GLU A 175 -25.68 -24.07 -6.27
N SER A 176 -26.05 -23.84 -5.01
CA SER A 176 -27.41 -23.52 -4.60
C SER A 176 -27.75 -22.02 -4.67
N GLY A 177 -26.77 -21.17 -4.93
CA GLY A 177 -26.84 -19.73 -4.67
C GLY A 177 -27.08 -19.37 -3.19
N ASN A 178 -26.84 -18.12 -2.84
CA ASN A 178 -27.21 -17.57 -1.52
C ASN A 178 -27.96 -16.27 -1.70
N LEU A 179 -29.15 -16.15 -1.08
CA LEU A 179 -29.91 -14.91 -1.02
C LEU A 179 -29.24 -13.94 -0.05
N GLY A 180 -29.15 -12.68 -0.44
CA GLY A 180 -28.53 -11.67 0.39
C GLY A 180 -28.90 -10.24 0.01
N THR A 181 -28.22 -9.33 0.68
CA THR A 181 -28.39 -7.89 0.53
C THR A 181 -27.10 -7.27 0.00
N MET A 182 -27.22 -6.42 -1.01
CA MET A 182 -26.13 -5.64 -1.58
C MET A 182 -26.21 -4.19 -1.11
N VAL A 183 -25.16 -3.72 -0.44
CA VAL A 183 -25.02 -2.34 0.03
C VAL A 183 -23.95 -1.66 -0.82
N ILE A 184 -24.32 -0.54 -1.44
CA ILE A 184 -23.48 0.23 -2.35
C ILE A 184 -23.18 1.56 -1.69
N SER A 185 -21.91 1.83 -1.48
CA SER A 185 -21.44 3.11 -0.92
C SER A 185 -20.59 3.89 -1.92
N ASN A 186 -20.15 5.06 -1.52
CA ASN A 186 -19.18 5.87 -2.26
C ASN A 186 -17.76 5.28 -2.30
N VAL A 187 -17.43 4.26 -1.49
CA VAL A 187 -16.06 3.70 -1.43
C VAL A 187 -15.97 2.22 -1.77
N ARG A 188 -17.05 1.45 -1.59
CA ARG A 188 -17.06 0.01 -1.81
C ARG A 188 -18.46 -0.53 -2.07
N VAL A 189 -18.50 -1.72 -2.66
CA VAL A 189 -19.70 -2.54 -2.79
C VAL A 189 -19.61 -3.69 -1.79
N VAL A 190 -20.64 -3.88 -0.98
CA VAL A 190 -20.73 -4.98 -0.01
C VAL A 190 -21.89 -5.86 -0.37
N TRP A 191 -21.71 -7.17 -0.27
CA TRP A 191 -22.80 -8.14 -0.29
C TRP A 191 -22.67 -9.07 0.91
N TYR A 192 -23.78 -9.40 1.56
CA TYR A 192 -23.84 -10.38 2.64
C TYR A 192 -25.10 -11.24 2.53
N ALA A 193 -24.99 -12.51 2.93
CA ALA A 193 -26.13 -13.42 2.94
C ALA A 193 -27.07 -13.11 4.12
N ASP A 194 -28.37 -13.20 3.88
CA ASP A 194 -29.40 -12.84 4.89
C ASP A 194 -29.51 -13.86 6.03
N ILE A 195 -29.21 -15.13 5.73
CA ILE A 195 -29.26 -16.24 6.70
C ILE A 195 -27.96 -16.31 7.51
N ASN A 196 -26.81 -16.16 6.83
CA ASN A 196 -25.49 -16.23 7.44
C ASN A 196 -24.67 -14.99 7.08
N GLU A 197 -24.73 -13.98 7.95
CA GLU A 197 -24.03 -12.71 7.76
C GLU A 197 -22.51 -12.87 7.65
N SER A 198 -21.93 -13.97 8.15
CA SER A 198 -20.50 -14.26 8.02
C SER A 198 -20.12 -14.62 6.57
N PHE A 199 -21.09 -15.02 5.75
CA PHE A 199 -20.91 -15.19 4.32
C PHE A 199 -21.15 -13.85 3.62
N ASN A 200 -20.08 -13.06 3.53
CA ASN A 200 -20.09 -11.73 2.95
C ASN A 200 -18.83 -11.45 2.13
N VAL A 201 -18.90 -10.40 1.31
CA VAL A 201 -17.79 -9.86 0.54
C VAL A 201 -17.85 -8.34 0.55
N SER A 202 -16.71 -7.70 0.75
CA SER A 202 -16.53 -6.24 0.68
C SER A 202 -15.52 -5.93 -0.41
N MET A 203 -15.95 -5.22 -1.44
CA MET A 203 -15.23 -4.92 -2.68
C MET A 203 -15.02 -3.40 -2.81
N PRO A 204 -13.89 -2.86 -2.34
CA PRO A 204 -13.57 -1.45 -2.60
C PRO A 204 -13.39 -1.18 -4.09
N TYR A 205 -13.85 -0.02 -4.57
CA TYR A 205 -13.81 0.32 -5.99
C TYR A 205 -12.40 0.27 -6.59
N ILE A 206 -11.37 0.65 -5.84
CA ILE A 206 -9.95 0.52 -6.23
C ILE A 206 -9.57 -0.92 -6.64
N THR A 207 -10.21 -1.94 -6.06
CA THR A 207 -9.95 -3.35 -6.37
C THR A 207 -10.72 -3.84 -7.61
N ILE A 208 -11.75 -3.12 -8.04
CA ILE A 208 -12.62 -3.53 -9.14
C ILE A 208 -11.96 -3.15 -10.47
N GLU A 209 -11.97 -4.10 -11.41
CA GLU A 209 -11.53 -3.89 -12.79
C GLU A 209 -12.71 -3.56 -13.71
N SER A 210 -13.81 -4.31 -13.58
CA SER A 210 -14.98 -4.11 -14.41
C SER A 210 -16.27 -4.55 -13.71
N ILE A 211 -17.37 -3.88 -14.07
CA ILE A 211 -18.72 -4.21 -13.65
C ILE A 211 -19.54 -4.34 -14.94
N THR A 212 -20.03 -5.54 -15.22
CA THR A 212 -20.73 -5.87 -16.48
C THR A 212 -21.93 -6.76 -16.20
N VAL A 213 -22.84 -6.89 -17.16
CA VAL A 213 -23.85 -7.96 -17.15
C VAL A 213 -23.43 -9.01 -18.15
N ARG A 214 -23.53 -10.29 -17.75
CA ARG A 214 -23.26 -11.43 -18.62
C ARG A 214 -24.37 -12.46 -18.49
N ASP A 215 -24.60 -13.20 -19.56
CA ASP A 215 -25.50 -14.35 -19.51
C ASP A 215 -24.89 -15.47 -18.64
N SER A 216 -25.75 -16.16 -17.89
CA SER A 216 -25.37 -17.23 -16.98
C SER A 216 -26.36 -18.39 -17.09
N LYS A 217 -26.01 -19.55 -16.52
CA LYS A 217 -26.92 -20.71 -16.46
C LYS A 217 -28.29 -20.40 -15.83
N PHE A 218 -28.37 -19.32 -15.04
CA PHE A 218 -29.56 -18.93 -14.30
C PHE A 218 -30.18 -17.60 -14.81
N GLY A 219 -29.81 -17.18 -16.03
CA GLY A 219 -30.19 -15.90 -16.64
C GLY A 219 -29.14 -14.81 -16.45
N ASP A 220 -29.48 -13.58 -16.86
CA ASP A 220 -28.57 -12.44 -16.77
C ASP A 220 -28.06 -12.20 -15.34
N ALA A 221 -26.74 -12.06 -15.22
CA ALA A 221 -26.06 -11.84 -13.95
C ALA A 221 -25.16 -10.60 -14.03
N LEU A 222 -25.19 -9.81 -12.96
CA LEU A 222 -24.21 -8.77 -12.68
C LEU A 222 -22.88 -9.45 -12.31
N VAL A 223 -21.83 -9.13 -13.05
CA VAL A 223 -20.48 -9.67 -12.86
C VAL A 223 -19.56 -8.53 -12.45
N ILE A 224 -19.00 -8.64 -11.24
CA ILE A 224 -17.94 -7.77 -10.74
C ILE A 224 -16.63 -8.54 -10.80
N ALA A 225 -15.70 -8.08 -11.65
CA ALA A 225 -14.36 -8.62 -11.74
C ALA A 225 -13.36 -7.74 -10.98
N THR A 226 -12.53 -8.33 -10.13
CA THR A 226 -11.45 -7.62 -9.43
C THR A 226 -10.15 -7.72 -10.21
N ARG A 227 -9.27 -6.73 -10.02
CA ARG A 227 -7.95 -6.66 -10.67
C ARG A 227 -7.10 -7.87 -10.28
N ALA A 228 -6.24 -8.31 -11.20
CA ALA A 228 -5.29 -9.41 -10.96
C ALA A 228 -4.38 -9.18 -9.75
N SER A 229 -3.95 -7.92 -9.52
CA SER A 229 -3.16 -7.53 -8.35
C SER A 229 -3.88 -7.71 -7.00
N CYS A 230 -5.20 -7.93 -7.03
CA CYS A 230 -6.07 -8.13 -5.88
C CYS A 230 -6.70 -9.54 -5.87
N GLY A 231 -6.11 -10.50 -6.59
CA GLY A 231 -6.53 -11.90 -6.63
C GLY A 231 -7.38 -12.30 -7.85
N GLY A 232 -7.82 -11.36 -8.69
CA GLY A 232 -8.50 -11.69 -9.96
C GLY A 232 -9.84 -12.41 -9.79
N TYR A 233 -10.61 -12.06 -8.77
CA TYR A 233 -11.90 -12.70 -8.48
C TYR A 233 -12.97 -12.28 -9.50
N VAL A 234 -13.85 -13.21 -9.86
CA VAL A 234 -15.03 -12.95 -10.69
C VAL A 234 -16.26 -13.32 -9.88
N LEU A 235 -17.03 -12.31 -9.48
CA LEU A 235 -18.18 -12.47 -8.59
C LEU A 235 -19.47 -12.21 -9.37
N GLY A 236 -20.33 -13.23 -9.44
CA GLY A 236 -21.63 -13.18 -10.10
C GLY A 236 -22.77 -12.95 -9.11
N PHE A 237 -23.66 -12.02 -9.45
CA PHE A 237 -24.83 -11.67 -8.68
C PHE A 237 -26.07 -11.65 -9.58
N ARG A 238 -27.17 -12.22 -9.11
CA ARG A 238 -28.46 -12.17 -9.78
C ARG A 238 -29.40 -11.30 -8.97
N ALA A 239 -30.02 -10.34 -9.64
CA ALA A 239 -31.09 -9.50 -9.10
C ALA A 239 -32.37 -9.68 -9.92
N GLU A 240 -33.44 -9.00 -9.52
CA GLU A 240 -34.65 -8.93 -10.34
C GLU A 240 -34.35 -8.28 -11.70
N ARG A 241 -35.01 -8.79 -12.76
CA ARG A 241 -34.70 -8.40 -14.14
C ARG A 241 -34.85 -6.89 -14.38
N GLU A 242 -35.82 -6.27 -13.74
CA GLU A 242 -36.10 -4.83 -13.86
C GLU A 242 -35.08 -3.98 -13.09
N ARG A 243 -34.44 -4.53 -12.05
CA ARG A 243 -33.45 -3.84 -11.22
C ARG A 243 -32.01 -4.00 -11.71
N LEU A 244 -31.73 -5.00 -12.53
CA LEU A 244 -30.37 -5.32 -12.97
C LEU A 244 -29.70 -4.18 -13.76
N GLN A 245 -30.41 -3.57 -14.71
CA GLN A 245 -29.87 -2.48 -15.54
C GLN A 245 -29.69 -1.15 -14.78
N PRO A 246 -30.68 -0.70 -13.96
CA PRO A 246 -30.46 0.43 -13.05
C PRO A 246 -29.28 0.21 -12.10
N LEU A 247 -29.19 -0.97 -11.47
CA LEU A 247 -28.11 -1.33 -10.55
C LEU A 247 -26.74 -1.28 -11.23
N LEU A 248 -26.63 -1.82 -12.46
CA LEU A 248 -25.40 -1.74 -13.26
C LEU A 248 -24.98 -0.28 -13.49
N THR A 249 -25.93 0.56 -13.90
CA THR A 249 -25.67 1.98 -14.24
C THR A 249 -25.19 2.75 -13.02
N GLU A 250 -25.82 2.55 -11.87
CA GLU A 250 -25.43 3.18 -10.61
C GLU A 250 -24.03 2.73 -10.15
N LEU A 251 -23.76 1.42 -10.20
CA LEU A 251 -22.45 0.86 -9.85
C LEU A 251 -21.32 1.39 -10.75
N GLN A 252 -21.55 1.46 -12.06
CA GLN A 252 -20.58 2.00 -13.00
C GLN A 252 -20.35 3.50 -12.77
N THR A 253 -21.42 4.26 -12.50
CA THR A 253 -21.33 5.69 -12.20
C THR A 253 -20.50 5.94 -10.94
N LEU A 254 -20.77 5.22 -9.86
CA LEU A 254 -20.03 5.33 -8.60
C LEU A 254 -18.58 4.86 -8.75
N HIS A 255 -18.33 3.77 -9.48
CA HIS A 255 -16.98 3.28 -9.76
C HIS A 255 -16.16 4.30 -10.57
N ASN A 256 -16.77 4.95 -11.57
CA ASN A 256 -16.13 6.01 -12.35
C ASN A 256 -15.84 7.24 -11.49
N ALA A 257 -16.83 7.69 -10.70
CA ALA A 257 -16.66 8.84 -9.79
C ALA A 257 -15.54 8.57 -8.77
N TYR A 258 -15.50 7.38 -8.18
CA TYR A 258 -14.41 6.98 -7.28
C TYR A 258 -13.05 6.95 -7.99
N THR A 259 -13.01 6.48 -9.25
CA THR A 259 -11.76 6.43 -10.02
C THR A 259 -11.17 7.83 -10.26
N ASP A 260 -12.04 8.83 -10.43
CA ASP A 260 -11.64 10.23 -10.66
C ASP A 260 -11.20 10.92 -9.37
N ALA A 261 -11.87 10.65 -8.25
CA ALA A 261 -11.55 11.21 -6.94
C ALA A 261 -11.57 10.12 -5.84
N PRO A 262 -10.52 9.28 -5.75
CA PRO A 262 -10.53 8.13 -4.85
C PRO A 262 -10.41 8.56 -3.40
N VAL A 263 -11.22 7.91 -2.55
CA VAL A 263 -11.14 8.04 -1.10
C VAL A 263 -10.34 6.86 -0.55
N PHE A 264 -9.12 7.15 -0.12
CA PHE A 264 -8.23 6.12 0.43
C PHE A 264 -8.47 5.84 1.92
N GLY A 265 -9.20 6.69 2.65
CA GLY A 265 -9.58 6.43 4.05
C GLY A 265 -8.48 6.69 5.09
N VAL A 266 -7.33 7.22 4.68
CA VAL A 266 -6.23 7.58 5.57
C VAL A 266 -6.45 9.00 6.10
N GLU A 267 -6.77 9.10 7.39
CA GLU A 267 -6.98 10.36 8.09
C GLU A 267 -6.00 10.50 9.26
N MET A 268 -5.46 11.70 9.45
CA MET A 268 -4.67 12.06 10.63
C MET A 268 -5.29 13.29 11.28
N CYS A 269 -5.70 13.14 12.54
CA CYS A 269 -6.05 14.29 13.37
C CYS A 269 -4.79 14.77 14.07
N TRP A 270 -4.27 15.92 13.66
CA TRP A 270 -3.26 16.64 14.43
C TRP A 270 -4.00 17.60 15.37
N GLU A 271 -3.80 17.49 16.68
CA GLU A 271 -4.33 18.45 17.68
C GLU A 271 -3.63 19.83 17.63
N SER A 272 -3.00 20.18 16.51
CA SER A 272 -2.37 21.49 16.32
C SER A 272 -2.31 21.81 14.84
N GLU A 273 -3.12 22.78 14.40
CA GLU A 273 -3.01 23.36 13.06
C GLU A 273 -1.63 24.02 12.92
N ILE A 274 -0.69 23.33 12.28
CA ILE A 274 0.50 24.00 11.77
C ILE A 274 0.11 24.55 10.40
N SER A 275 0.26 25.86 10.26
CA SER A 275 0.05 26.63 9.03
C SER A 275 0.68 25.90 7.84
N LYS A 276 -0.18 25.45 6.91
CA LYS A 276 0.28 24.93 5.62
C LYS A 276 1.08 26.03 4.93
N PRO A 277 2.31 25.78 4.45
CA PRO A 277 2.94 26.71 3.52
C PRO A 277 2.03 26.86 2.30
N LEU A 278 1.79 28.11 1.89
CA LEU A 278 0.83 28.49 0.84
C LEU A 278 1.23 28.01 -0.57
N HIS A 279 2.48 27.59 -0.77
CA HIS A 279 3.00 27.15 -2.07
C HIS A 279 3.21 25.63 -2.12
N ASP A 280 2.72 25.04 -3.20
CA ASP A 280 2.89 23.63 -3.51
C ASP A 280 4.14 23.48 -4.39
N ASP A 281 5.35 23.62 -3.81
CA ASP A 281 6.64 23.64 -4.52
C ASP A 281 6.88 22.40 -5.41
N ILE A 282 6.16 21.29 -5.19
CA ILE A 282 6.23 20.10 -6.05
C ILE A 282 5.69 20.44 -7.47
N SER A 283 4.91 21.50 -7.63
CA SER A 283 4.51 21.97 -8.95
C SER A 283 5.57 22.83 -9.65
N GLU A 284 6.56 23.34 -8.91
CA GLU A 284 7.53 24.37 -9.36
C GLU A 284 8.95 23.83 -9.62
N LEU A 285 9.19 22.53 -9.45
CA LEU A 285 10.49 21.93 -9.77
C LEU A 285 10.64 21.83 -11.30
N GLU A 286 11.53 22.65 -11.87
CA GLU A 286 11.89 22.60 -13.29
C GLU A 286 12.67 21.32 -13.62
N GLU A 287 12.39 20.74 -14.79
CA GLU A 287 13.01 19.53 -15.30
C GLU A 287 14.47 19.80 -15.71
N ILE A 288 15.41 19.61 -14.79
CA ILE A 288 16.84 19.75 -15.09
C ILE A 288 17.26 18.55 -15.97
N GLY A 289 17.86 18.81 -17.14
CA GLY A 289 18.26 17.80 -18.14
C GLY A 289 19.49 16.97 -17.75
N GLU A 290 19.48 15.66 -18.08
CA GLU A 290 20.37 14.56 -17.64
C GLU A 290 21.84 14.94 -17.29
N PRO A 291 22.41 14.52 -16.12
CA PRO A 291 23.82 14.67 -15.82
C PRO A 291 24.55 13.32 -15.88
N ARG A 292 25.75 13.34 -16.46
CA ARG A 292 26.66 12.19 -16.52
C ARG A 292 27.36 12.04 -15.16
N GLY A 293 27.09 10.95 -14.43
CA GLY A 293 28.03 10.42 -13.42
C GLY A 293 27.70 10.57 -11.93
N GLU A 294 26.44 10.73 -11.52
CA GLU A 294 26.04 10.69 -10.10
C GLU A 294 25.73 9.24 -9.65
N MET A 295 26.17 8.83 -8.44
CA MET A 295 25.84 7.52 -7.86
C MET A 295 24.33 7.46 -7.56
N GLY A 296 23.57 6.87 -8.49
CA GLY A 296 22.13 6.58 -8.32
C GLY A 296 21.86 5.43 -7.33
N PRO A 297 20.84 4.57 -7.54
CA PRO A 297 20.38 3.57 -6.57
C PRO A 297 21.37 2.42 -6.35
N SER A 298 22.57 2.52 -6.93
CA SER A 298 23.67 1.59 -6.88
C SER A 298 23.98 1.13 -5.46
N LEU A 299 23.86 1.97 -4.43
CA LEU A 299 24.13 1.55 -3.05
C LEU A 299 23.00 0.68 -2.46
N TYR A 300 21.75 1.01 -2.75
CA TYR A 300 20.62 0.15 -2.38
C TYR A 300 20.69 -1.18 -3.12
N LEU A 301 20.92 -1.14 -4.43
CA LEU A 301 21.08 -2.33 -5.28
C LEU A 301 22.33 -3.15 -4.91
N ALA A 302 23.44 -2.52 -4.53
CA ALA A 302 24.64 -3.22 -4.08
C ALA A 302 24.46 -3.81 -2.67
N SER A 303 23.76 -3.10 -1.77
CA SER A 303 23.41 -3.65 -0.45
C SER A 303 22.55 -4.91 -0.59
N GLN A 304 21.63 -4.95 -1.57
CA GLN A 304 20.88 -6.15 -1.93
C GLN A 304 21.80 -7.27 -2.42
N GLN A 305 22.69 -6.99 -3.38
CA GLN A 305 23.60 -7.99 -3.93
C GLN A 305 24.57 -8.58 -2.88
N SER A 306 24.92 -7.79 -1.86
CA SER A 306 25.73 -8.27 -0.74
C SER A 306 24.96 -9.20 0.20
N GLN A 307 23.64 -9.08 0.29
CA GLN A 307 22.78 -9.97 1.08
C GLN A 307 22.26 -11.17 0.26
N HIS A 308 22.12 -11.03 -1.06
CA HIS A 308 21.54 -12.03 -1.97
C HIS A 308 22.58 -12.67 -2.92
N LYS A 309 23.57 -13.40 -2.37
CA LYS A 309 24.20 -14.44 -3.18
C LYS A 309 23.31 -15.70 -3.11
N ASN A 310 22.39 -15.80 -4.08
CA ASN A 310 21.56 -16.97 -4.43
C ASN A 310 20.32 -17.25 -3.55
N ASP A 311 19.37 -16.31 -3.50
CA ASP A 311 17.98 -16.66 -3.12
C ASP A 311 17.14 -16.84 -4.40
N GLU A 312 17.22 -18.02 -5.02
CA GLU A 312 16.01 -18.58 -5.62
C GLU A 312 14.97 -18.72 -4.48
N GLU A 313 13.66 -18.68 -4.73
CA GLU A 313 12.66 -18.85 -3.65
C GLU A 313 12.89 -20.17 -2.92
N ILE A 314 13.67 -20.13 -1.84
CA ILE A 314 14.11 -21.33 -1.13
C ILE A 314 12.90 -21.83 -0.36
N GLN A 315 12.29 -22.90 -0.86
CA GLN A 315 11.11 -23.47 -0.21
C GLN A 315 11.49 -24.02 1.16
N PRO A 316 10.75 -23.66 2.23
CA PRO A 316 11.04 -24.16 3.56
C PRO A 316 10.85 -25.67 3.62
N VAL A 317 11.76 -26.36 4.32
CA VAL A 317 11.73 -27.80 4.53
C VAL A 317 11.47 -28.13 6.00
N TYR A 318 10.85 -29.28 6.25
CA TYR A 318 10.64 -29.75 7.62
C TYR A 318 11.93 -30.31 8.21
N SER A 319 12.40 -29.73 9.31
CA SER A 319 13.48 -30.27 10.12
C SER A 319 12.92 -31.20 11.18
N GLN A 320 13.21 -32.50 11.05
CA GLN A 320 12.90 -33.49 12.09
C GLN A 320 13.63 -33.20 13.41
N TYR A 321 14.82 -32.61 13.34
CA TYR A 321 15.64 -32.30 14.51
C TYR A 321 15.02 -31.21 15.39
N LEU A 322 14.47 -30.16 14.77
CA LEU A 322 13.81 -29.06 15.50
C LEU A 322 12.29 -29.25 15.64
N GLY A 323 11.69 -30.13 14.83
CA GLY A 323 10.24 -30.20 14.68
C GLY A 323 9.63 -28.96 14.02
N LEU A 324 10.43 -28.18 13.29
CA LEU A 324 10.06 -26.89 12.70
C LEU A 324 10.30 -26.85 11.18
N ALA A 325 9.59 -25.98 10.48
CA ALA A 325 9.94 -25.60 9.12
C ALA A 325 11.16 -24.66 9.14
N ILE A 326 12.18 -24.96 8.35
CA ILE A 326 13.42 -24.20 8.25
C ILE A 326 13.77 -23.93 6.79
N GLU A 327 14.65 -22.96 6.56
CA GLU A 327 15.35 -22.86 5.29
C GLU A 327 16.23 -24.11 5.06
N PRO A 328 16.24 -24.68 3.84
CA PRO A 328 17.20 -25.70 3.43
C PRO A 328 18.64 -25.35 3.80
N LEU A 329 19.31 -26.29 4.45
CA LEU A 329 20.71 -26.13 4.81
C LEU A 329 21.57 -26.16 3.54
N LYS A 330 22.57 -25.28 3.49
CA LYS A 330 23.61 -25.34 2.45
C LYS A 330 24.36 -26.68 2.54
N GLU A 331 24.78 -27.19 1.39
CA GLU A 331 25.54 -28.44 1.34
C GLU A 331 26.74 -28.41 2.30
N GLY A 332 26.89 -29.48 3.08
CA GLY A 332 27.98 -29.62 4.07
C GLY A 332 27.67 -29.04 5.47
N PHE A 333 26.55 -28.36 5.67
CA PHE A 333 26.15 -27.85 6.98
C PHE A 333 25.08 -28.71 7.65
N THR A 334 25.21 -28.91 8.96
CA THR A 334 24.16 -29.46 9.85
C THR A 334 23.68 -28.40 10.82
N LEU A 335 22.45 -28.53 11.34
CA LEU A 335 21.92 -27.59 12.35
C LEU A 335 22.81 -27.51 13.59
N GLN A 336 23.39 -28.63 14.02
CA GLN A 336 24.33 -28.66 15.12
C GLN A 336 25.60 -27.84 14.81
N SER A 337 26.18 -28.02 13.63
CA SER A 337 27.38 -27.27 13.21
C SER A 337 27.15 -25.75 13.09
N LEU A 338 25.92 -25.33 12.79
CA LEU A 338 25.55 -23.92 12.73
C LEU A 338 25.28 -23.32 14.11
N PHE A 339 24.89 -24.15 15.08
CA PHE A 339 24.56 -23.73 16.44
C PHE A 339 25.79 -23.69 17.34
N GLU A 340 26.71 -24.63 17.17
CA GLU A 340 27.93 -24.70 17.97
C GLU A 340 28.93 -23.62 17.53
N VAL A 341 29.28 -22.74 18.45
CA VAL A 341 30.37 -21.78 18.24
C VAL A 341 31.68 -22.55 18.35
N GLN A 342 32.42 -22.71 17.25
CA GLN A 342 33.79 -23.22 17.31
C GLN A 342 34.65 -22.24 18.13
N THR A 343 34.86 -22.56 19.41
CA THR A 343 35.92 -21.92 20.20
C THR A 343 37.26 -22.39 19.64
N ALA A 344 37.92 -21.53 18.87
CA ALA A 344 39.30 -21.78 18.47
C ALA A 344 40.14 -22.01 19.74
N SER A 345 40.73 -23.20 19.85
CA SER A 345 41.72 -23.52 20.88
C SER A 345 43.08 -23.00 20.47
#